data_AF-A0A7I9ZTX3-F1
#
_entry.id   AF-A0A7I9ZTX3-F1
#
_cell.length_a   1.000
_cell.length_b   1.000
_cell.length_c   1.000
_cell.angle_alpha   90.00
_cell.angle_beta   90.00
_cell.angle_gamma   90.00
#
_symmetry.space_group_name_H-M   'P 1'
#
loop_
_entity.id
_entity.type
_entity.pdbx_description
1 polymer ?
#
loop_
_entity_poly.entity_id
_entity_poly.type
_entity_poly.pdbx_seq_one_letter_code
_entity_poly.pdbx_strand_id
1 'polypeptide(L)'
;MPTPFDPTQLATTAQHKEGLQDWGPLPFEEPLAVLTDSYDTAYAAADLNDIGVHILRSGLVHSLRMRLRAQEWIRRHPEITRESIVAPIVVVGMMRSGTTLLQRLLAADDRFHCAYGWEVVEVAPKLDHQWSTADEDPRIAISEKREATSRELAPELFAIHPMYAREPEEEIVFLSDAFLSHVPESGAHVPAYRAWIDTQDFTPA
;
A
#
# COMPACT_ATOMS: atom_id res chain seq x y z
N MET A 1 -9.63 22.27 -16.48
CA MET A 1 -10.29 20.95 -16.41
C MET A 1 -9.96 20.36 -15.04
N PRO A 2 -10.85 19.60 -14.39
CA PRO A 2 -10.49 18.92 -13.15
C PRO A 2 -9.30 17.99 -13.42
N THR A 3 -8.33 18.03 -12.51
CA THR A 3 -7.09 17.28 -12.64
C THR A 3 -7.33 15.78 -12.41
N PRO A 4 -6.59 14.86 -13.06
CA PRO A 4 -6.78 13.42 -12.86
C PRO A 4 -6.48 12.94 -11.44
N PHE A 5 -5.89 13.75 -10.56
CA PHE A 5 -5.58 13.38 -9.18
C PHE A 5 -6.36 14.16 -8.11
N ASP A 6 -7.52 14.74 -8.45
CA ASP A 6 -8.37 15.46 -7.48
C ASP A 6 -8.70 14.59 -6.23
N PRO A 7 -8.23 14.98 -5.02
CA PRO A 7 -8.30 14.13 -3.83
C PRO A 7 -9.74 13.85 -3.38
N THR A 8 -10.66 14.80 -3.56
CA THR A 8 -12.08 14.62 -3.22
C THR A 8 -12.74 13.57 -4.13
N GLN A 9 -12.46 13.59 -5.44
CA GLN A 9 -12.95 12.57 -6.37
C GLN A 9 -12.34 11.20 -6.09
N LEU A 10 -11.06 11.13 -5.73
CA LEU A 10 -10.39 9.88 -5.34
C LEU A 10 -11.06 9.27 -4.10
N ALA A 11 -11.26 10.08 -3.05
CA ALA A 11 -11.95 9.68 -1.83
C ALA A 11 -13.38 9.21 -2.10
N THR A 12 -14.15 9.98 -2.86
CA THR A 12 -15.53 9.61 -3.24
C THR A 12 -15.58 8.29 -4.01
N THR A 13 -14.62 8.08 -4.92
CA THR A 13 -14.51 6.83 -5.69
C THR A 13 -14.23 5.63 -4.76
N ALA A 14 -13.32 5.79 -3.81
CA ALA A 14 -13.00 4.73 -2.84
C ALA A 14 -14.19 4.40 -1.94
N GLN A 15 -14.86 5.42 -1.40
CA GLN A 15 -16.08 5.26 -0.58
C GLN A 15 -17.19 4.54 -1.34
N HIS A 16 -17.45 4.93 -2.59
CA HIS A 16 -18.45 4.26 -3.42
C HIS A 16 -18.09 2.79 -3.69
N LYS A 17 -16.81 2.48 -3.92
CA LYS A 17 -16.33 1.11 -4.19
C LYS A 17 -16.42 0.17 -2.98
N GLU A 18 -16.27 0.69 -1.76
CA GLU A 18 -16.35 -0.13 -0.55
C GLU A 18 -17.71 -0.01 0.16
N GLY A 19 -18.53 0.99 -0.18
CA GLY A 19 -19.78 1.29 0.55
C GLY A 19 -19.51 1.80 1.97
N LEU A 20 -18.35 2.41 2.21
CA LEU A 20 -17.87 2.85 3.51
C LEU A 20 -17.61 4.36 3.51
N GLN A 21 -17.62 4.97 4.71
CA GLN A 21 -17.45 6.42 4.90
C GLN A 21 -16.49 6.77 6.04
N ASP A 22 -16.24 5.85 6.98
CA ASP A 22 -15.36 6.07 8.12
C ASP A 22 -13.89 5.85 7.74
N TRP A 23 -13.09 6.91 7.75
CA TRP A 23 -11.66 6.89 7.43
C TRP A 23 -10.76 6.57 8.62
N GLY A 24 -11.34 6.48 9.82
CA GLY A 24 -10.61 6.27 11.06
C GLY A 24 -10.03 7.56 11.65
N PRO A 25 -9.39 7.44 12.82
CA PRO A 25 -8.96 8.59 13.61
C PRO A 25 -7.63 9.19 13.18
N LEU A 26 -6.84 8.46 12.39
CA LEU A 26 -5.51 8.90 11.97
C LEU A 26 -5.63 9.86 10.77
N PRO A 27 -4.81 10.93 10.71
CA PRO A 27 -4.82 11.85 9.58
C PRO A 27 -4.24 11.18 8.33
N PHE A 28 -4.71 11.60 7.14
CA PHE A 28 -4.13 11.19 5.85
C PHE A 28 -4.30 12.24 4.75
N GLU A 29 -5.12 13.25 4.99
CA GLU A 29 -5.55 14.22 3.99
C GLU A 29 -4.40 15.11 3.51
N GLU A 30 -3.51 15.54 4.40
CA GLU A 30 -2.32 16.30 4.03
C GLU A 30 -1.32 15.45 3.21
N PRO A 31 -0.89 14.26 3.67
CA PRO A 31 -0.07 13.34 2.86
C PRO A 31 -0.67 13.07 1.47
N LEU A 32 -1.97 12.81 1.39
CA LEU A 32 -2.68 12.62 0.12
C LEU A 32 -2.61 13.88 -0.75
N ALA A 33 -2.90 15.06 -0.18
CA ALA A 33 -2.92 16.32 -0.93
C ALA A 33 -1.55 16.64 -1.54
N VAL A 34 -0.46 16.51 -0.77
CA VAL A 34 0.90 16.74 -1.25
C VAL A 34 1.27 15.77 -2.37
N LEU A 35 0.89 14.51 -2.22
CA LEU A 35 1.15 13.50 -3.25
C LEU A 35 0.35 13.79 -4.53
N THR A 36 -0.93 14.13 -4.41
CA THR A 36 -1.77 14.47 -5.58
C THR A 36 -1.29 15.72 -6.30
N ASP A 37 -0.85 16.75 -5.58
CA ASP A 37 -0.29 17.98 -6.15
C ASP A 37 1.03 17.70 -6.90
N SER A 38 1.85 16.79 -6.37
CA SER A 38 3.08 16.35 -7.03
C SER A 38 2.80 15.59 -8.33
N TYR A 39 1.78 14.72 -8.35
CA TYR A 39 1.35 14.05 -9.59
C TYR A 39 0.71 14.99 -10.59
N ASP A 40 -0.06 15.98 -10.13
CA ASP A 40 -0.63 17.03 -10.99
C ASP A 40 0.47 17.86 -11.66
N THR A 41 1.51 18.20 -10.90
CA THR A 41 2.70 18.90 -11.42
C THR A 41 3.41 18.05 -12.50
N ALA A 42 3.64 16.76 -12.22
CA ALA A 42 4.24 15.84 -13.20
C ALA A 42 3.37 15.68 -14.46
N TYR A 43 2.05 15.59 -14.30
CA TYR A 43 1.11 15.54 -15.41
C TYR A 43 1.13 16.83 -16.25
N ALA A 44 1.14 18.00 -15.61
CA ALA A 44 1.21 19.30 -16.28
C ALA A 44 2.53 19.51 -17.04
N ALA A 45 3.64 18.94 -16.54
CA ALA A 45 4.93 18.93 -17.21
C ALA A 45 5.02 17.92 -18.38
N ALA A 46 3.97 17.12 -18.61
CA ALA A 46 3.92 16.02 -19.57
C ALA A 46 4.92 14.86 -19.28
N ASP A 47 5.33 14.71 -18.02
CA ASP A 47 6.18 13.61 -17.56
C ASP A 47 5.38 12.30 -17.35
N LEU A 48 4.04 12.39 -17.30
CA LEU A 48 3.14 11.24 -17.18
C LEU A 48 2.35 11.01 -18.47
N ASN A 49 2.43 9.80 -19.01
CA ASN A 49 1.55 9.35 -20.09
C ASN A 49 0.20 8.83 -19.55
N ASP A 50 -0.78 8.64 -20.43
CA ASP A 50 -2.14 8.22 -20.06
C ASP A 50 -2.19 6.92 -19.24
N ILE A 51 -1.30 5.96 -19.56
CA ILE A 51 -1.20 4.69 -18.82
C ILE A 51 -0.66 4.95 -17.40
N GLY A 52 0.37 5.77 -17.27
CA GLY A 52 0.93 6.19 -15.98
C GLY A 52 -0.11 6.90 -15.12
N VAL A 53 -0.87 7.83 -15.71
CA VAL A 53 -1.98 8.50 -15.02
C VAL A 53 -3.00 7.49 -14.51
N HIS A 54 -3.39 6.52 -15.36
CA HIS A 54 -4.33 5.48 -14.97
C HIS A 54 -3.82 4.61 -13.82
N ILE A 55 -2.54 4.19 -13.86
CA ILE A 55 -1.91 3.34 -12.84
C ILE A 55 -1.84 4.10 -11.52
N LEU A 56 -1.30 5.32 -11.51
CA LEU A 56 -1.14 6.13 -10.29
C LEU A 56 -2.50 6.46 -9.67
N ARG A 57 -3.49 6.87 -10.48
CA ARG A 57 -4.85 7.16 -9.99
C ARG A 57 -5.49 5.90 -9.39
N SER A 58 -5.30 4.74 -10.02
CA SER A 58 -5.82 3.47 -9.53
C SER A 58 -5.14 3.03 -8.24
N GLY A 59 -3.83 3.31 -8.08
CA GLY A 59 -3.07 3.10 -6.86
C GLY A 59 -3.61 3.93 -5.69
N LEU A 60 -3.81 5.24 -5.88
CA LEU A 60 -4.37 6.11 -4.85
C LEU A 60 -5.77 5.65 -4.40
N VAL A 61 -6.65 5.31 -5.35
CA VAL A 61 -7.98 4.77 -5.03
C VAL A 61 -7.85 3.44 -4.29
N HIS A 62 -6.88 2.59 -4.64
CA HIS A 62 -6.64 1.33 -3.95
C HIS A 62 -6.25 1.55 -2.48
N SER A 63 -5.28 2.43 -2.23
CA SER A 63 -4.83 2.78 -0.88
C SER A 63 -5.95 3.35 -0.01
N LEU A 64 -6.75 4.27 -0.55
CA LEU A 64 -7.94 4.79 0.14
C LEU A 64 -8.94 3.67 0.50
N ARG A 65 -9.12 2.68 -0.39
CA ARG A 65 -10.01 1.54 -0.12
C ARG A 65 -9.45 0.64 0.98
N MET A 66 -8.13 0.43 1.03
CA MET A 66 -7.50 -0.35 2.10
C MET A 66 -7.71 0.33 3.44
N ARG A 67 -7.52 1.65 3.52
CA ARG A 67 -7.79 2.45 4.72
C ARG A 67 -9.23 2.29 5.22
N LEU A 68 -10.22 2.51 4.34
CA LEU A 68 -11.64 2.33 4.69
C LEU A 68 -11.92 0.93 5.22
N ARG A 69 -11.39 -0.08 4.54
CA ARG A 69 -11.65 -1.48 4.88
C ARG A 69 -10.99 -1.88 6.19
N ALA A 70 -9.74 -1.48 6.42
CA ALA A 70 -9.04 -1.71 7.67
C ALA A 70 -9.77 -1.06 8.85
N GLN A 71 -10.20 0.20 8.68
CA GLN A 71 -10.99 0.91 9.69
C GLN A 71 -12.32 0.19 10.01
N GLU A 72 -13.04 -0.28 8.99
CA GLU A 72 -14.30 -0.99 9.20
C GLU A 72 -14.08 -2.34 9.93
N TRP A 73 -12.98 -3.05 9.65
CA TRP A 73 -12.60 -4.24 10.42
C TRP A 73 -12.29 -3.89 11.87
N ILE A 74 -11.51 -2.84 12.14
CA ILE A 74 -11.23 -2.36 13.50
C ILE A 74 -12.53 -1.98 14.24
N ARG A 75 -13.48 -1.34 13.55
CA ARG A 75 -14.78 -0.98 14.12
C ARG A 75 -15.62 -2.20 14.49
N ARG A 76 -15.59 -3.26 13.66
CA ARG A 76 -16.29 -4.54 13.92
C ARG A 76 -15.59 -5.39 14.97
N HIS A 77 -14.27 -5.29 15.05
CA HIS A 77 -13.38 -6.11 15.87
C HIS A 77 -12.43 -5.22 16.69
N PRO A 78 -12.93 -4.50 17.71
CA PRO A 78 -12.12 -3.60 18.52
C PRO A 78 -11.05 -4.32 19.36
N GLU A 79 -11.06 -5.66 19.42
CA GLU A 79 -9.95 -6.47 19.92
C GLU A 79 -8.64 -6.29 19.14
N ILE A 80 -8.70 -5.96 17.83
CA ILE A 80 -7.51 -5.78 16.99
C ILE A 80 -6.58 -4.73 17.60
N THR A 81 -7.12 -3.62 18.11
CA THR A 81 -6.33 -2.54 18.70
C THR A 81 -5.81 -2.84 20.10
N ARG A 82 -6.18 -3.99 20.67
CA ARG A 82 -5.71 -4.48 21.98
C ARG A 82 -4.61 -5.55 21.85
N GLU A 83 -4.32 -6.00 20.64
CA GLU A 83 -3.21 -6.92 20.39
C GLU A 83 -1.87 -6.28 20.79
N SER A 84 -0.99 -7.09 21.37
CA SER A 84 0.34 -6.65 21.81
C SER A 84 1.42 -7.25 20.93
N ILE A 85 2.10 -6.41 20.16
CA ILE A 85 3.26 -6.81 19.38
C ILE A 85 4.49 -6.79 20.30
N VAL A 86 4.91 -7.97 20.76
CA VAL A 86 6.03 -8.12 21.70
C VAL A 86 7.31 -8.48 20.96
N ALA A 87 8.39 -7.75 21.24
CA ALA A 87 9.74 -8.01 20.72
C ALA A 87 9.81 -8.13 19.17
N PRO A 88 9.35 -7.12 18.42
CA PRO A 88 9.46 -7.14 16.95
C PRO A 88 10.93 -7.11 16.52
N ILE A 89 11.24 -7.86 15.46
CA ILE A 89 12.52 -7.76 14.76
C ILE A 89 12.31 -6.86 13.55
N VAL A 90 13.00 -5.72 13.52
CA VAL A 90 12.94 -4.77 12.40
C VAL A 90 14.26 -4.86 11.63
N VAL A 91 14.17 -5.23 10.35
CA VAL A 91 15.31 -5.30 9.44
C VAL A 91 15.43 -3.95 8.72
N VAL A 92 16.49 -3.19 9.01
CA VAL A 92 16.75 -1.90 8.36
C VAL A 92 18.08 -1.93 7.62
N GLY A 93 18.13 -1.27 6.47
CA GLY A 93 19.34 -1.16 5.68
C GLY A 93 19.11 -0.46 4.36
N MET A 94 20.19 -0.06 3.70
CA MET A 94 20.10 0.51 2.35
C MET A 94 19.59 -0.52 1.35
N MET A 95 18.91 -0.07 0.30
CA MET A 95 18.56 -0.93 -0.83
C MET A 95 19.80 -1.70 -1.32
N ARG A 96 19.62 -2.99 -1.63
CA ARG A 96 20.70 -3.89 -2.11
C ARG A 96 21.78 -4.26 -1.08
N SER A 97 21.51 -4.09 0.22
CA SER A 97 22.42 -4.51 1.31
C SER A 97 22.20 -5.95 1.83
N GLY A 98 21.25 -6.69 1.24
CA GLY A 98 20.91 -8.05 1.65
C GLY A 98 19.78 -8.15 2.67
N THR A 99 19.04 -7.06 2.91
CA THR A 99 17.86 -7.02 3.80
C THR A 99 16.80 -8.05 3.41
N THR A 100 16.48 -8.18 2.12
CA THR A 100 15.52 -9.19 1.62
C THR A 100 15.96 -10.62 1.96
N LEU A 101 17.26 -10.93 1.85
CA LEU A 101 17.78 -12.24 2.22
C LEU A 101 17.59 -12.49 3.72
N LEU A 102 17.96 -11.51 4.55
CA LEU A 102 17.82 -11.61 6.01
C LEU A 102 16.35 -11.75 6.42
N GLN A 103 15.45 -10.96 5.84
CA GLN A 103 14.01 -11.03 6.09
C GLN A 103 13.46 -12.42 5.77
N ARG A 104 13.79 -12.97 4.60
CA ARG A 104 13.33 -14.31 4.19
C ARG A 104 13.91 -15.43 5.06
N LEU A 105 15.15 -15.28 5.52
CA LEU A 105 15.75 -16.22 6.47
C LEU A 105 15.02 -16.23 7.82
N LEU A 106 14.61 -15.05 8.33
CA LEU A 106 13.82 -14.95 9.55
C LEU A 106 12.41 -15.51 9.36
N ALA A 107 11.77 -15.19 8.24
CA ALA A 107 10.41 -15.63 7.92
C ALA A 107 10.29 -17.15 7.69
N ALA A 108 11.39 -17.86 7.46
CA ALA A 108 11.39 -19.31 7.32
C ALA A 108 11.16 -20.05 8.67
N ASP A 109 11.27 -19.35 9.80
CA ASP A 109 11.01 -19.89 11.14
C ASP A 109 9.56 -19.59 11.55
N ASP A 110 8.79 -20.65 11.81
CA ASP A 110 7.35 -20.61 12.10
C ASP A 110 6.97 -19.88 13.39
N ARG A 111 7.97 -19.56 14.23
CA ARG A 111 7.80 -18.75 15.44
C ARG A 111 7.67 -17.26 15.13
N PHE A 112 8.03 -16.82 13.92
CA PHE A 112 7.88 -15.43 13.50
C PHE A 112 6.66 -15.25 12.61
N HIS A 113 5.96 -14.14 12.83
CA HIS A 113 4.96 -13.62 11.90
C HIS A 113 5.62 -12.54 11.05
N CYS A 114 5.50 -12.66 9.74
CA CYS A 114 5.94 -11.65 8.78
C CYS A 114 4.76 -11.28 7.88
N ALA A 115 4.79 -10.06 7.35
CA ALA A 115 3.82 -9.66 6.35
C ALA A 115 4.18 -10.28 5.01
N TYR A 116 3.25 -11.01 4.42
CA TYR A 116 3.40 -11.55 3.08
C TYR A 116 2.95 -10.54 2.02
N GLY A 117 3.45 -10.69 0.79
CA GLY A 117 3.08 -9.85 -0.35
C GLY A 117 1.55 -9.69 -0.51
N TRP A 118 0.79 -10.74 -0.27
CA TRP A 118 -0.66 -10.71 -0.34
C TRP A 118 -1.33 -9.88 0.76
N GLU A 119 -0.72 -9.81 1.95
CA GLU A 119 -1.21 -9.02 3.08
C GLU A 119 -0.89 -7.54 2.92
N VAL A 120 0.31 -7.21 2.43
CA VAL A 120 0.69 -5.80 2.24
C VAL A 120 -0.04 -5.16 1.06
N VAL A 121 -0.43 -5.94 0.04
CA VAL A 121 -1.20 -5.45 -1.11
C VAL A 121 -2.69 -5.33 -0.79
N GLU A 122 -3.25 -6.25 -0.01
CA GLU A 122 -4.63 -6.19 0.47
C GLU A 122 -4.66 -6.31 2.01
N VAL A 123 -4.40 -5.20 2.70
CA VAL A 123 -4.28 -5.11 4.18
C VAL A 123 -5.45 -5.75 4.92
N ALA A 124 -6.65 -5.69 4.34
CA ALA A 124 -7.83 -6.31 4.92
C ALA A 124 -8.66 -7.08 3.87
N PRO A 125 -9.21 -8.25 4.22
CA PRO A 125 -10.08 -9.01 3.33
C PRO A 125 -11.43 -8.30 3.16
N LYS A 126 -12.18 -8.65 2.11
CA LYS A 126 -13.53 -8.11 1.90
C LYS A 126 -14.44 -8.34 3.10
N LEU A 127 -15.38 -7.44 3.33
CA LEU A 127 -16.19 -7.40 4.57
C LEU A 127 -17.19 -8.54 4.72
N ASP A 128 -17.41 -9.31 3.66
CA ASP A 128 -18.17 -10.56 3.63
C ASP A 128 -17.30 -11.79 3.87
N HIS A 129 -15.99 -11.62 4.06
CA HIS A 129 -15.07 -12.69 4.39
C HIS A 129 -15.48 -13.37 5.71
N GLN A 130 -15.48 -14.70 5.67
CA GLN A 130 -15.73 -15.54 6.82
C GLN A 130 -14.41 -16.23 7.19
N TRP A 131 -13.94 -15.97 8.41
CA TRP A 131 -12.73 -16.58 8.93
C TRP A 131 -12.95 -18.09 9.12
N SER A 132 -12.37 -18.88 8.24
CA SER A 132 -12.40 -20.35 8.23
C SER A 132 -10.97 -20.85 8.17
N THR A 133 -10.61 -21.82 9.02
CA THR A 133 -9.28 -22.44 8.98
C THR A 133 -9.14 -23.47 7.85
N ALA A 134 -10.23 -23.79 7.14
CA ALA A 134 -10.24 -24.78 6.07
C ALA A 134 -9.96 -24.18 4.69
N ASP A 135 -10.19 -22.89 4.51
CA ASP A 135 -10.12 -22.22 3.21
C ASP A 135 -8.90 -21.30 3.13
N GLU A 136 -8.30 -21.23 1.94
CA GLU A 136 -7.22 -20.29 1.68
C GLU A 136 -7.72 -18.84 1.72
N ASP A 137 -6.90 -17.91 2.22
CA ASP A 137 -7.28 -16.49 2.26
C ASP A 137 -7.53 -15.97 0.83
N PRO A 138 -8.72 -15.41 0.53
CA PRO A 138 -9.08 -14.97 -0.82
C PRO A 138 -8.19 -13.85 -1.35
N ARG A 139 -7.47 -13.13 -0.47
CA ARG A 139 -6.52 -12.08 -0.87
C ARG A 139 -5.32 -12.63 -1.61
N ILE A 140 -4.95 -13.90 -1.38
CA ILE A 140 -3.83 -14.54 -2.08
C ILE A 140 -4.07 -14.57 -3.59
N ALA A 141 -5.24 -15.04 -4.02
CA ALA A 141 -5.60 -15.10 -5.44
C ALA A 141 -5.67 -13.69 -6.09
N ILE A 142 -6.07 -12.67 -5.33
CA ILE A 142 -6.06 -11.27 -5.81
C ILE A 142 -4.63 -10.81 -6.08
N SER A 143 -3.72 -11.11 -5.15
CA SER A 143 -2.32 -10.69 -5.23
C SER A 143 -1.54 -11.48 -6.28
N GLU A 144 -1.80 -12.78 -6.45
CA GLU A 144 -1.24 -13.59 -7.54
C GLU A 144 -1.67 -13.06 -8.93
N LYS A 145 -2.91 -12.58 -9.05
CA LYS A 145 -3.38 -11.94 -10.30
C LYS A 145 -2.65 -10.63 -10.57
N ARG A 146 -2.43 -9.80 -9.53
CA ARG A 146 -1.65 -8.55 -9.66
C ARG A 146 -0.21 -8.85 -10.03
N GLU A 147 0.42 -9.84 -9.37
CA GLU A 147 1.76 -10.32 -9.67
C GLU A 147 1.89 -10.75 -11.15
N ALA A 148 0.96 -11.58 -11.64
CA ALA A 148 0.95 -12.01 -13.04
C ALA A 148 0.81 -10.83 -14.01
N THR A 149 -0.05 -9.87 -13.68
CA THR A 149 -0.25 -8.65 -14.48
C THR A 149 1.02 -7.79 -14.52
N SER A 150 1.69 -7.59 -13.38
CA SER A 150 2.96 -6.85 -13.29
C SER A 150 4.07 -7.55 -14.08
N ARG A 151 4.14 -8.88 -14.02
CA ARG A 151 5.09 -9.68 -14.80
C ARG A 151 4.89 -9.52 -16.30
N GLU A 152 3.64 -9.39 -16.76
CA GLU A 152 3.31 -9.21 -18.18
C GLU A 152 3.56 -7.77 -18.65
N LEU A 153 3.07 -6.77 -17.90
CA LEU A 153 3.06 -5.37 -18.33
C LEU A 153 4.35 -4.62 -18.00
N ALA A 154 5.09 -5.04 -16.98
CA ALA A 154 6.32 -4.40 -16.52
C ALA A 154 7.42 -5.45 -16.16
N PRO A 155 7.81 -6.33 -17.11
CA PRO A 155 8.72 -7.45 -16.84
C PRO A 155 10.09 -7.00 -16.32
N GLU A 156 10.61 -5.87 -16.81
CA GLU A 156 11.90 -5.33 -16.36
C GLU A 156 11.84 -4.85 -14.90
N LEU A 157 10.76 -4.16 -14.51
CA LEU A 157 10.53 -3.75 -13.12
C LEU A 157 10.37 -4.98 -12.22
N PHE A 158 9.60 -5.97 -12.67
CA PHE A 158 9.38 -7.21 -11.92
C PHE A 158 10.70 -7.98 -11.69
N ALA A 159 11.63 -7.94 -12.65
CA ALA A 159 12.94 -8.54 -12.49
C ALA A 159 13.82 -7.82 -11.44
N ILE A 160 13.63 -6.51 -11.25
CA ILE A 160 14.37 -5.71 -10.27
C ILE A 160 13.79 -5.88 -8.85
N HIS A 161 12.47 -5.83 -8.73
CA HIS A 161 11.73 -5.96 -7.48
C HIS A 161 10.49 -6.85 -7.66
N PRO A 162 10.67 -8.18 -7.51
CA PRO A 162 9.55 -9.11 -7.65
C PRO A 162 8.71 -9.11 -6.36
N MET A 163 7.53 -8.51 -6.44
CA MET A 163 6.50 -8.59 -5.39
C MET A 163 5.74 -9.90 -5.53
N TYR A 164 6.27 -10.98 -4.95
CA TYR A 164 5.60 -12.28 -4.94
C TYR A 164 4.49 -12.29 -3.91
N ALA A 165 3.30 -12.76 -4.29
CA ALA A 165 2.15 -12.79 -3.39
C ALA A 165 2.46 -13.58 -2.10
N ARG A 166 3.17 -14.71 -2.21
CA ARG A 166 3.40 -15.67 -1.11
C ARG A 166 4.77 -15.56 -0.43
N GLU A 167 5.56 -14.54 -0.76
CA GLU A 167 6.84 -14.30 -0.08
C GLU A 167 6.70 -13.17 0.94
N PRO A 168 7.56 -13.12 1.96
CA PRO A 168 7.66 -11.96 2.86
C PRO A 168 7.96 -10.68 2.08
N GLU A 169 7.31 -9.59 2.45
CA GLU A 169 7.38 -8.30 1.77
C GLU A 169 7.63 -7.13 2.74
N GLU A 170 8.16 -6.02 2.21
CA GLU A 170 8.48 -4.80 2.96
C GLU A 170 7.22 -4.04 3.41
N GLU A 171 7.25 -3.47 4.60
CA GLU A 171 6.15 -2.72 5.20
C GLU A 171 5.78 -1.45 4.41
N ILE A 172 6.75 -0.93 3.67
CA ILE A 172 6.64 0.30 2.88
C ILE A 172 5.46 0.27 1.89
N VAL A 173 5.01 -0.93 1.49
CA VAL A 173 3.86 -1.13 0.62
C VAL A 173 2.57 -0.73 1.34
N PHE A 174 2.32 -1.21 2.56
CA PHE A 174 1.09 -0.84 3.29
C PHE A 174 1.18 0.55 3.95
N LEU A 175 2.38 1.06 4.25
CA LEU A 175 2.57 2.47 4.63
C LEU A 175 2.09 3.45 3.53
N SER A 176 2.05 2.98 2.28
CA SER A 176 1.47 3.75 1.17
C SER A 176 -0.03 3.99 1.35
N ASP A 177 -0.73 3.20 2.19
CA ASP A 177 -2.15 3.40 2.51
C ASP A 177 -2.40 4.56 3.49
N ALA A 178 -1.34 5.04 4.15
CA ALA A 178 -1.31 6.31 4.87
C ALA A 178 -0.73 7.46 4.03
N PHE A 179 -0.30 7.19 2.78
CA PHE A 179 0.43 8.11 1.89
C PHE A 179 1.73 8.66 2.50
N LEU A 180 2.31 7.92 3.46
CA LEU A 180 3.60 8.20 4.09
C LEU A 180 4.57 7.07 3.72
N SER A 181 5.01 7.06 2.46
CA SER A 181 5.89 6.03 1.92
C SER A 181 6.79 6.60 0.82
N HIS A 182 7.99 6.04 0.64
CA HIS A 182 8.85 6.35 -0.52
C HIS A 182 8.50 5.50 -1.76
N VAL A 183 7.45 4.69 -1.74
CA VAL A 183 7.00 3.96 -2.95
C VAL A 183 6.63 4.90 -4.11
N PRO A 184 5.90 6.02 -3.91
CA PRO A 184 5.53 6.93 -5.00
C PRO A 184 6.69 7.42 -5.86
N GLU A 185 7.85 7.74 -5.27
CA GLU A 185 9.02 8.21 -6.02
C GLU A 185 9.68 7.14 -6.89
N SER A 186 9.36 5.86 -6.66
CA SER A 186 9.78 4.78 -7.56
C SER A 186 8.94 4.70 -8.85
N GLY A 187 7.71 5.23 -8.81
CA GLY A 187 6.75 5.15 -9.92
C GLY A 187 6.57 6.45 -10.72
N ALA A 188 6.98 7.59 -10.18
CA ALA A 188 6.88 8.89 -10.85
C ALA A 188 7.94 9.89 -10.36
N HIS A 189 8.21 10.92 -11.17
CA HIS A 189 9.08 12.02 -10.78
C HIS A 189 8.35 13.01 -9.86
N VAL A 190 8.45 12.81 -8.54
CA VAL A 190 7.75 13.61 -7.51
C VAL A 190 8.72 14.26 -6.50
N PRO A 191 9.63 15.14 -6.93
CA PRO A 191 10.66 15.71 -6.05
C PRO A 191 10.10 16.54 -4.90
N ALA A 192 8.93 17.17 -5.07
CA ALA A 192 8.27 17.93 -4.01
C ALA A 192 7.75 17.02 -2.89
N TYR A 193 7.01 15.97 -3.24
CA TYR A 193 6.58 14.94 -2.28
C TYR A 193 7.77 14.29 -1.57
N ARG A 194 8.83 13.93 -2.31
CA ARG A 194 10.07 13.37 -1.73
C ARG A 194 10.72 14.30 -0.70
N ALA A 195 10.86 15.58 -1.01
CA ALA A 195 11.44 16.53 -0.06
C ALA A 195 10.53 16.77 1.15
N TRP A 196 9.21 16.72 0.94
CA TRP A 196 8.23 16.87 2.02
C TRP A 196 8.25 15.67 2.96
N ILE A 197 8.23 14.43 2.45
CA ILE A 197 8.14 13.21 3.25
C ILE A 197 9.36 13.04 4.18
N ASP A 198 10.55 13.47 3.74
CA ASP A 198 11.79 13.48 4.55
C ASP A 198 11.68 14.31 5.85
N THR A 199 10.65 15.16 5.98
CA THR A 199 10.43 16.04 7.13
C THR A 199 9.25 15.65 8.02
N GLN A 200 8.58 14.53 7.71
CA GLN A 200 7.34 14.13 8.38
C GLN A 200 7.57 13.20 9.58
N ASP A 201 6.59 13.20 10.49
CA ASP A 201 6.46 12.18 11.53
C ASP A 201 5.67 10.98 10.98
N PHE A 202 6.30 9.80 10.99
CA PHE A 202 5.70 8.55 10.53
C PHE A 202 4.91 7.83 11.63
N THR A 203 4.88 8.33 12.86
CA THR A 203 4.09 7.73 13.97
C THR A 203 2.61 7.48 13.62
N PRO A 204 1.92 8.33 12.83
CA PRO A 204 0.53 8.10 12.44
C PRO A 204 0.31 7.14 11.25
N ALA A 205 1.37 6.63 10.61
CA ALA A 205 1.30 5.82 9.40
C ALA A 205 0.87 4.36 9.68
#